data_AF-A0A7J3U7N8-F1
#
_entry.id   AF-A0A7J3U7N8-F1
#
_cell.length_a   1.000
_cell.length_b   1.000
_cell.length_c   1.000
_cell.angle_alpha   90.00
_cell.angle_beta   90.00
_cell.angle_gamma   90.00
#
_symmetry.space_group_name_H-M   'P 1'
#
loop_
_entity.id
_entity.type
_entity.pdbx_description
1 polymer ?
#
loop_
_entity_poly.entity_id
_entity_poly.type
_entity_poly.pdbx_seq_one_letter_code
_entity_poly.pdbx_strand_id
1 'polypeptide(L)' 'MRDLVCPLDFRYGREELKEVFGEKRRLQFLLDVEAALARAHAKVGNIPKEAAEEITRKASTRFVKLERVKEIEAETKHD' A
#
# COMPACT_ATOMS: atom_id res chain seq x y z
N MET A 1 7.00 14.65 -17.93
CA MET A 1 8.43 14.32 -17.76
C MET A 1 8.64 14.20 -16.26
N ARG A 2 9.13 13.07 -15.74
CA ARG A 2 9.51 13.01 -14.32
C ARG A 2 10.84 13.73 -14.23
N ASP A 3 10.85 14.93 -13.66
CA ASP A 3 12.10 15.62 -13.37
C ASP A 3 12.75 14.90 -12.20
N LEU A 4 13.58 13.90 -12.52
CA LEU A 4 14.34 13.12 -11.56
C LEU A 4 15.45 14.02 -11.00
N VAL A 5 15.15 14.71 -9.91
CA VAL A 5 16.06 15.67 -9.26
C VAL A 5 17.09 14.93 -8.40
N CYS A 6 16.71 13.84 -7.73
CA CYS A 6 17.62 13.13 -6.83
C CYS A 6 18.57 12.22 -7.63
N PRO A 7 19.90 12.31 -7.44
CA PRO A 7 20.87 11.42 -8.07
C PRO A 7 20.66 9.93 -7.77
N LEU A 8 19.97 9.60 -6.68
CA LEU A 8 19.57 8.22 -6.38
C LEU A 8 18.56 7.72 -7.41
N ASP A 9 17.68 8.56 -7.94
CA ASP A 9 16.61 8.13 -8.84
C ASP A 9 17.14 7.72 -10.22
N PHE A 10 18.22 8.34 -10.70
CA PHE A 10 18.74 8.12 -12.07
C PHE A 10 20.20 7.66 -12.17
N ARG A 11 21.05 7.85 -11.15
CA ARG A 11 22.49 7.59 -11.26
C ARG A 11 23.04 6.58 -10.24
N TYR A 12 22.69 6.73 -8.97
CA TYR A 12 23.33 5.98 -7.89
C TYR A 12 22.41 4.99 -7.17
N GLY A 13 21.10 5.12 -7.28
CA GLY A 13 20.17 4.20 -6.63
C GLY A 13 20.12 2.87 -7.37
N ARG A 14 20.27 1.79 -6.60
CA ARG A 14 20.08 0.42 -7.08
C ARG A 14 18.59 0.17 -7.34
N GLU A 15 18.31 -0.57 -8.41
CA GLU A 15 16.93 -0.84 -8.83
C GLU A 15 16.14 -1.57 -7.74
N GLU A 16 16.76 -2.53 -7.06
CA GLU A 16 16.18 -3.28 -5.94
C GLU A 16 15.67 -2.36 -4.81
N LEU A 17 16.45 -1.32 -4.47
CA LEU A 17 16.07 -0.36 -3.44
C LEU A 17 14.93 0.54 -3.92
N LYS A 18 14.97 0.98 -5.18
CA LYS A 18 13.87 1.78 -5.76
C LYS A 18 12.58 0.99 -5.83
N GLU A 19 12.63 -0.31 -6.09
CA GLU A 19 11.46 -1.18 -6.08
C GLU A 19 10.91 -1.40 -4.67
N VAL A 20 11.76 -1.45 -3.65
CA VAL A 20 11.33 -1.61 -2.25
C VAL A 20 10.71 -0.32 -1.70
N PHE A 21 11.35 0.83 -1.95
CA PHE A 21 10.91 2.12 -1.42
C PHE A 21 10.00 2.90 -2.39
N GLY A 22 9.73 2.33 -3.56
CA GLY A 22 8.84 2.92 -4.54
C GLY A 22 7.39 2.97 -4.07
N GLU A 23 6.65 3.94 -4.59
CA GLU A 23 5.28 4.26 -4.17
C GLU A 23 4.31 3.07 -4.23
N LYS A 24 4.40 2.26 -5.29
CA LYS A 24 3.57 1.04 -5.43
C LYS A 24 3.86 0.02 -4.33
N ARG A 25 5.13 -0.17 -3.97
CA ARG A 25 5.51 -1.11 -2.92
C ARG A 25 5.14 -0.57 -1.55
N ARG A 26 5.32 0.73 -1.30
CA ARG A 26 4.82 1.40 -0.10
C ARG A 26 3.34 1.12 0.10
N LEU A 27 2.50 1.37 -0.92
CA LEU A 27 1.06 1.07 -0.82
C LEU A 27 0.80 -0.41 -0.55
N GLN A 28 1.50 -1.33 -1.23
CA GLN A 28 1.34 -2.76 -0.96
C GLN A 28 1.66 -3.11 0.49
N PHE A 29 2.73 -2.56 1.07
CA PHE A 29 3.07 -2.80 2.47
C PHE A 29 2.01 -2.27 3.43
N LEU A 30 1.43 -1.10 3.18
CA LEU A 30 0.30 -0.59 3.98
C LEU A 30 -0.89 -1.56 3.92
N LEU A 31 -1.25 -2.05 2.73
CA LEU A 31 -2.32 -3.02 2.56
C LEU A 31 -2.02 -4.36 3.27
N ASP A 32 -0.77 -4.81 3.25
CA ASP A 32 -0.35 -6.03 3.95
C ASP A 32 -0.51 -5.89 5.47
N VAL A 33 -0.21 -4.72 6.02
CA VAL A 33 -0.43 -4.38 7.44
C VAL A 33 -1.92 -4.38 7.78
N GLU A 34 -2.76 -3.71 6.98
CA GLU A 34 -4.20 -3.69 7.19
C GLU A 34 -4.83 -5.09 7.10
N ALA A 35 -4.37 -5.92 6.15
CA ALA A 35 -4.80 -7.31 6.06
C ALA A 35 -4.39 -8.12 7.30
N ALA A 36 -3.17 -7.93 7.80
CA ALA A 36 -2.71 -8.57 9.03
C ALA A 36 -3.54 -8.15 10.25
N LEU A 37 -3.87 -6.86 10.34
CA LEU A 37 -4.74 -6.30 11.37
C LEU A 37 -6.13 -6.92 11.30
N ALA A 38 -6.76 -6.96 10.12
CA ALA A 38 -8.07 -7.59 9.93
C ALA A 38 -8.07 -9.07 10.35
N ARG A 39 -7.02 -9.83 10.00
CA ARG A 39 -6.87 -11.23 10.45
C ARG A 39 -6.74 -11.33 11.97
N ALA A 40 -6.04 -10.41 12.62
CA ALA A 40 -5.94 -10.36 14.08
C ALA A 40 -7.30 -10.03 14.72
N HIS A 41 -8.04 -9.06 14.18
CA HIS A 41 -9.38 -8.70 14.64
C HIS A 41 -10.37 -9.88 14.53
N ALA A 42 -10.31 -10.67 13.45
CA ALA A 42 -11.13 -11.88 13.34
C ALA A 42 -10.76 -12.94 14.38
N LYS A 43 -9.47 -13.11 14.70
CA LYS A 43 -9.02 -14.07 15.73
C LYS A 43 -9.56 -13.74 17.13
N VAL A 44 -9.69 -12.45 17.45
CA VAL A 44 -10.21 -12.00 18.75
C VAL A 44 -11.74 -11.80 18.75
N GLY A 45 -12.41 -12.06 17.63
CA GLY A 45 -13.88 -11.98 17.51
C GLY A 45 -14.45 -10.58 17.27
N ASN A 46 -13.61 -9.58 16.94
CA ASN A 46 -14.08 -8.21 16.66
C ASN A 46 -14.81 -8.10 15.32
N ILE A 47 -14.46 -8.93 14.35
CA ILE A 47 -15.11 -9.01 13.04
C ILE A 47 -15.34 -10.46 12.62
N PRO A 48 -16.32 -10.74 11.74
CA PRO A 48 -16.51 -12.06 11.15
C PRO A 48 -15.27 -12.53 10.38
N LYS A 49 -15.00 -13.83 10.38
CA LYS A 49 -13.85 -14.42 9.69
C LYS A 49 -13.90 -14.16 8.18
N GLU A 50 -15.08 -14.24 7.60
CA GLU A 50 -15.35 -14.04 6.18
C GLU A 50 -14.99 -12.62 5.75
N ALA A 51 -15.21 -11.63 6.62
CA ALA A 51 -14.83 -10.24 6.36
C ALA A 51 -13.30 -10.07 6.34
N ALA A 52 -12.59 -10.67 7.30
CA ALA A 52 -11.12 -10.64 7.30
C ALA A 52 -10.50 -11.36 6.10
N GLU A 53 -11.11 -12.46 5.64
CA GLU A 53 -10.72 -13.17 4.44
C GLU A 53 -10.91 -12.30 3.19
N GLU A 54 -12.05 -11.62 3.07
CA GLU A 54 -12.32 -10.72 1.94
C GLU A 54 -11.36 -9.52 1.91
N ILE A 55 -11.10 -8.90 3.06
CA ILE A 55 -10.11 -7.82 3.19
C ILE A 55 -8.73 -8.33 2.75
N THR A 56 -8.31 -9.49 3.24
CA THR A 56 -7.02 -10.08 2.88
C THR A 56 -6.93 -10.38 1.38
N ARG A 57 -8.00 -10.88 0.75
CA ARG A 57 -8.04 -11.13 -0.71
C ARG A 57 -7.87 -9.85 -1.53
N LYS A 58 -8.43 -8.75 -1.06
CA LYS A 58 -8.44 -7.45 -1.76
C LYS A 58 -7.28 -6.53 -1.39
N ALA A 59 -6.50 -6.85 -0.36
CA ALA A 59 -5.33 -6.11 0.08
C ALA A 59 -4.14 -6.23 -0.90
N SER A 60 -4.35 -5.79 -2.14
CA SER A 60 -3.30 -5.70 -3.14
C SER A 60 -3.51 -4.52 -4.08
N THR A 61 -2.41 -4.04 -4.66
CA THR A 61 -2.44 -2.94 -5.64
C THR A 61 -3.18 -3.29 -6.93
N ARG A 62 -3.62 -4.54 -7.10
CA ARG A 62 -4.51 -4.96 -8.19
C ARG A 62 -5.94 -4.47 -7.98
N PHE A 63 -6.41 -4.42 -6.74
CA PHE A 63 -7.75 -3.96 -6.40
C PHE A 63 -7.73 -2.51 -5.89
N VAL A 64 -6.74 -2.14 -5.09
CA VAL A 64 -6.56 -0.78 -4.56
C VAL A 64 -5.57 -0.02 -5.44
N LYS A 65 -6.06 0.93 -6.23
CA LYS A 65 -5.25 1.69 -7.19
C LYS A 65 -4.62 2.92 -6.55
N LEU A 66 -3.35 3.18 -6.86
CA LEU A 66 -2.61 4.35 -6.37
C LEU A 66 -3.31 5.66 -6.72
N GLU A 67 -3.87 5.77 -7.93
CA GLU A 67 -4.55 6.97 -8.38
C GLU A 67 -5.76 7.29 -7.49
N ARG A 68 -6.55 6.26 -7.15
CA ARG A 68 -7.71 6.42 -6.29
C ARG A 68 -7.34 6.76 -4.85
N VAL A 69 -6.23 6.19 -4.34
CA VAL A 69 -5.71 6.55 -3.03
C VAL A 69 -5.35 8.04 -2.99
N LYS A 70 -4.58 8.52 -3.97
CA LYS A 70 -4.21 9.95 -4.06
C LYS A 70 -5.40 10.90 -4.16
N GLU A 71 -6.45 10.51 -4.88
CA GLU A 71 -7.70 11.28 -4.93
C GLU A 71 -8.31 11.42 -3.54
N ILE A 72 -8.38 10.34 -2.77
CA ILE A 72 -8.91 10.34 -1.41
C ILE A 72 -8.00 11.16 -0.49
N GLU A 73 -6.68 10.97 -0.56
CA GLU A 73 -5.69 11.73 0.22
C GLU A 73 -5.79 13.24 -0.01
N ALA A 74 -6.10 13.66 -1.24
CA ALA A 74 -6.29 15.07 -1.57
C ALA A 74 -7.55 15.67 -0.88
N GLU A 75 -8.59 14.85 -0.70
CA GLU A 75 -9.82 15.23 0.00
C GLU A 75 -9.64 15.20 1.53
N THR A 76 -9.06 14.14 2.07
CA THR A 76 -8.84 13.94 3.51
C THR A 76 -7.68 14.75 4.06
N LYS A 77 -6.75 15.17 3.20
CA LYS A 77 -5.46 15.81 3.53
C LYS A 77 -4.60 14.96 4.46
N HIS A 78 -4.74 13.64 4.36
CA HIS A 78 -4.02 12.66 5.15
C HIS A 78 -3.83 11.38 4.35
N ASP A 79 -2.64 10.79 4.46
CA ASP A 79 -2.24 9.54 3.80
C ASP A 79 -2.76 8.27 4.50
#